data_AF-A0A536I1C4-F1
#
_entry.id   AF-A0A536I1C4-F1
#
_cell.length_a   1.000
_cell.length_b   1.000
_cell.length_c   1.000
_cell.angle_alpha   90.00
_cell.angle_beta   90.00
_cell.angle_gamma   90.00
#
_symmetry.space_group_name_H-M   'P 1'
#
loop_
_entity.id
_entity.type
_entity.pdbx_description
1 polymer ?
#
loop_
_entity_poly.entity_id
_entity_poly.type
_entity_poly.pdbx_seq_one_letter_code
_entity_poly.pdbx_strand_id
1 'polypeptide(L)'
;MMGRLLCLCSLAVVLLVAACAPEPAATDPIARGRQVYRELGCANCHEGSITNFFRPVGPPLDRVGQAAAKRVPGLSAEDYLRQSITDPAAYLVPGYPDSMPRGLARDLSPEDLAALVAYLASLR
;
A
#
# COMPACT_ATOMS: atom_id res chain seq x y z
N MET A 1 68.66 -11.93 28.84
CA MET A 1 68.34 -10.72 28.02
C MET A 1 68.46 -11.14 26.57
N MET A 2 67.54 -10.70 25.68
CA MET A 2 67.16 -11.26 24.35
C MET A 2 65.97 -12.23 24.47
N GLY A 3 64.80 -12.03 23.87
CA GLY A 3 64.33 -10.99 22.96
C GLY A 3 62.79 -10.90 22.94
N ARG A 4 62.31 -9.72 22.55
CA ARG A 4 60.93 -9.40 22.21
C ARG A 4 60.34 -10.43 21.26
N LEU A 5 59.06 -10.76 21.39
CA LEU A 5 58.10 -10.55 20.30
C LEU A 5 56.67 -10.70 20.83
N LEU A 6 55.95 -9.58 20.78
CA LEU A 6 54.52 -9.48 21.05
C LEU A 6 53.77 -10.38 20.06
N CYS A 7 53.05 -11.37 20.57
CA CYS A 7 52.08 -12.13 19.80
C CYS A 7 50.80 -11.29 19.67
N LEU A 8 50.86 -10.28 18.79
CA LEU A 8 49.70 -9.54 18.30
C LEU A 8 48.93 -10.45 17.35
N CYS A 9 48.06 -11.30 17.91
CA CYS A 9 46.98 -11.92 17.15
C CYS A 9 45.95 -10.82 16.87
N SER A 10 46.25 -10.02 15.85
CA SER A 10 45.35 -9.02 15.27
C SER A 10 44.01 -9.69 14.98
N LEU A 11 42.96 -9.26 15.69
CA LEU A 11 41.59 -9.58 15.35
C LEU A 11 41.35 -9.10 13.92
N ALA A 12 41.28 -10.02 12.97
CA ALA A 12 40.69 -9.75 11.67
C ALA A 12 39.20 -9.53 11.91
N VAL A 13 38.82 -8.28 12.14
CA VAL A 13 37.44 -7.82 12.09
C VAL A 13 36.98 -8.00 10.64
N VAL A 14 36.30 -9.11 10.39
CA VAL A 14 35.55 -9.31 9.16
C VAL A 14 34.43 -8.27 9.17
N LEU A 15 34.64 -7.15 8.46
CA LEU A 15 33.58 -6.24 8.12
C LEU A 15 32.59 -7.00 7.22
N LEU A 16 31.51 -7.51 7.82
CA LEU A 16 30.29 -7.79 7.10
C LEU A 16 29.74 -6.45 6.62
N VAL A 17 30.09 -6.07 5.40
CA VAL A 17 29.36 -5.07 4.63
C VAL A 17 28.00 -5.72 4.31
N ALA A 18 27.04 -5.52 5.21
CA ALA A 18 25.64 -5.80 4.94
C ALA A 18 25.20 -4.84 3.82
N ALA A 19 25.24 -5.33 2.59
CA ALA A 19 24.72 -4.64 1.43
C ALA A 19 23.25 -4.30 1.70
N CYS A 20 22.93 -3.02 1.66
CA CYS A 20 21.58 -2.52 1.55
C CYS A 20 21.09 -2.88 0.14
N ALA A 21 20.68 -4.13 -0.05
CA ALA A 21 19.93 -4.54 -1.23
C ALA A 21 18.46 -4.19 -0.96
N PRO A 22 17.75 -3.56 -1.91
CA PRO A 22 16.29 -3.45 -1.83
C PRO A 22 15.73 -4.86 -1.67
N GLU A 23 14.85 -5.07 -0.70
CA GLU A 23 14.11 -6.32 -0.57
C GLU A 23 13.42 -6.63 -1.92
N PRO A 24 13.49 -7.88 -2.41
CA PRO A 24 12.81 -8.23 -3.65
C PRO A 24 11.32 -7.91 -3.50
N ALA A 25 10.78 -7.19 -4.50
CA ALA A 25 9.36 -6.87 -4.56
C ALA A 25 8.53 -8.13 -4.28
N ALA A 26 7.51 -7.99 -3.43
CA ALA A 26 6.62 -9.08 -3.05
C ALA A 26 6.23 -9.90 -4.29
N THR A 27 6.43 -11.21 -4.23
CA THR A 27 6.40 -12.13 -5.38
C THR A 27 5.05 -12.18 -6.12
N ASP A 28 4.01 -11.56 -5.56
CA ASP A 28 2.75 -11.20 -6.23
C ASP A 28 2.24 -9.82 -5.73
N PRO A 29 2.23 -8.78 -6.59
CA PRO A 29 1.71 -7.45 -6.24
C PRO A 29 0.24 -7.45 -5.81
N ILE A 30 -0.60 -8.33 -6.36
CA ILE A 30 -2.03 -8.39 -6.02
C ILE A 30 -2.19 -8.98 -4.62
N ALA A 31 -1.46 -10.04 -4.28
CA ALA A 31 -1.45 -10.58 -2.92
C ALA A 31 -0.96 -9.56 -1.90
N ARG A 32 0.13 -8.81 -2.21
CA ARG A 32 0.60 -7.72 -1.34
C ARG A 32 -0.44 -6.63 -1.19
N GLY A 33 -1.06 -6.18 -2.28
CA GLY A 33 -2.10 -5.16 -2.23
C GLY A 33 -3.31 -5.58 -1.40
N ARG A 34 -3.71 -6.86 -1.48
CA ARG A 34 -4.76 -7.42 -0.62
C ARG A 34 -4.38 -7.38 0.86
N GLN A 35 -3.10 -7.57 1.19
CA GLN A 35 -2.61 -7.45 2.56
C GLN A 35 -2.67 -6.00 3.04
N VAL A 36 -2.16 -5.06 2.25
CA VAL A 36 -2.22 -3.61 2.55
C VAL A 36 -3.67 -3.15 2.74
N TYR A 37 -4.59 -3.63 1.90
CA TYR A 37 -6.03 -3.36 2.02
C TYR A 37 -6.60 -3.76 3.40
N ARG A 38 -6.16 -4.89 3.95
CA ARG A 38 -6.57 -5.34 5.30
C ARG A 38 -5.88 -4.54 6.40
N GLU A 39 -4.59 -4.28 6.26
CA GLU A 39 -3.78 -3.53 7.24
C GLU A 39 -4.30 -2.11 7.44
N LEU A 40 -4.72 -1.45 6.36
CA LEU A 40 -5.34 -0.12 6.40
C LEU A 40 -6.82 -0.12 6.79
N GLY A 41 -7.42 -1.30 6.98
CA GLY A 41 -8.82 -1.42 7.38
C GLY A 41 -9.82 -0.90 6.34
N CYS A 42 -9.50 -0.98 5.04
CA CYS A 42 -10.36 -0.46 3.96
C CYS A 42 -11.78 -1.06 4.01
N ALA A 43 -11.88 -2.34 4.37
CA ALA A 43 -13.13 -3.08 4.53
C ALA A 43 -14.11 -2.43 5.52
N ASN A 44 -13.63 -1.72 6.54
CA ASN A 44 -14.47 -1.12 7.58
C ASN A 44 -15.47 -0.08 7.01
N CYS A 45 -15.13 0.54 5.87
CA CYS A 45 -15.95 1.54 5.21
C CYS A 45 -16.49 1.08 3.85
N HIS A 46 -15.75 0.22 3.16
CA HIS A 46 -16.02 -0.17 1.77
C HIS A 46 -16.67 -1.55 1.63
N GLU A 47 -16.86 -2.28 2.72
CA GLU A 47 -17.61 -3.52 2.75
C GLU A 47 -18.86 -3.35 3.63
N GLY A 48 -19.92 -4.08 3.30
CA GLY A 48 -21.17 -4.03 4.05
C GLY A 48 -20.97 -4.64 5.44
N SER A 49 -20.95 -3.81 6.48
CA SER A 49 -21.11 -4.24 7.87
C SER A 49 -22.57 -4.12 8.31
N ILE A 50 -22.97 -4.90 9.32
CA ILE A 50 -24.28 -4.79 9.99
C ILE A 50 -24.54 -3.33 10.42
N THR A 51 -23.50 -2.59 10.81
CA THR A 51 -23.60 -1.20 11.27
C THR A 51 -23.82 -0.18 10.16
N ASN A 52 -23.44 -0.50 8.92
CA ASN A 52 -23.47 0.44 7.78
C ASN A 52 -24.44 -0.01 6.68
N PHE A 53 -25.25 -1.06 6.93
CA PHE A 53 -26.13 -1.67 5.95
C PHE A 53 -27.15 -0.69 5.35
N PHE A 54 -27.72 0.20 6.17
CA PHE A 54 -28.71 1.19 5.73
C PHE A 54 -28.10 2.52 5.28
N ARG A 55 -26.83 2.78 5.62
CA ARG A 55 -26.10 4.01 5.29
C ARG A 55 -24.63 3.67 5.08
N PRO A 56 -24.24 3.22 3.87
CA PRO A 56 -22.86 2.85 3.59
C PRO A 56 -21.95 4.08 3.68
N VAL A 57 -20.79 3.91 4.32
CA VAL A 57 -19.82 5.00 4.53
C VAL A 57 -19.02 5.27 3.25
N GLY A 58 -18.64 4.21 2.54
CA GLY A 58 -17.97 4.28 1.24
C GLY A 58 -18.61 3.35 0.21
N PRO A 59 -18.33 3.58 -1.08
CA PRO A 59 -18.81 2.71 -2.15
C PRO A 59 -18.22 1.30 -2.04
N PRO A 60 -18.98 0.26 -2.43
CA PRO A 60 -18.47 -1.10 -2.45
C PRO A 60 -17.32 -1.23 -3.44
N LEU A 61 -16.30 -2.03 -3.07
CA LEU A 61 -15.07 -2.18 -3.86
C LEU A 61 -14.95 -3.51 -4.61
N ASP A 62 -15.90 -4.43 -4.45
CA ASP A 62 -15.93 -5.76 -5.08
C ASP A 62 -15.79 -5.74 -6.61
N ARG A 63 -16.19 -4.64 -7.26
CA ARG A 63 -16.05 -4.43 -8.72
C ARG A 63 -15.37 -3.10 -9.07
N VAL A 64 -14.57 -2.55 -8.16
CA VAL A 64 -14.05 -1.18 -8.31
C VAL A 64 -13.16 -1.02 -9.54
N GLY A 65 -12.43 -2.06 -9.96
CA GLY A 65 -11.60 -1.99 -11.18
C GLY A 65 -12.42 -1.65 -12.43
N GLN A 66 -13.67 -2.11 -12.54
CA GLN A 66 -14.57 -1.76 -13.64
C GLN A 66 -15.18 -0.36 -13.50
N ALA A 67 -15.49 0.04 -12.25
CA ALA A 67 -16.10 1.33 -11.98
C ALA A 67 -15.09 2.49 -12.13
N ALA A 68 -13.85 2.29 -11.68
CA ALA A 68 -12.78 3.28 -11.64
C ALA A 68 -12.52 3.95 -12.99
N ALA A 69 -12.36 3.17 -14.06
CA ALA A 69 -12.15 3.66 -15.43
C ALA A 69 -13.28 4.55 -15.97
N LYS A 70 -14.44 4.59 -15.31
CA LYS A 70 -15.64 5.31 -15.74
C LYS A 70 -15.98 6.50 -14.84
N ARG A 71 -15.23 6.73 -13.75
CA ARG A 71 -15.54 7.77 -12.76
C ARG A 71 -15.18 9.17 -13.24
N VAL A 72 -13.98 9.32 -13.80
CA VAL A 72 -13.46 10.62 -14.21
C VAL A 72 -13.01 10.53 -15.67
N PRO A 73 -13.63 11.29 -16.61
CA PRO A 73 -13.20 11.32 -17.99
C PRO A 73 -11.71 11.69 -18.12
N GLY A 74 -10.96 10.88 -18.87
CA GLY A 74 -9.53 11.10 -19.11
C GLY A 74 -8.59 10.51 -18.06
N LEU A 75 -9.09 9.92 -16.98
CA LEU A 75 -8.27 9.15 -16.02
C LEU A 75 -8.35 7.65 -16.30
N SER A 76 -7.22 6.94 -16.17
CA SER A 76 -7.21 5.49 -16.13
C SER A 76 -7.85 4.96 -14.82
N ALA A 77 -8.16 3.67 -14.77
CA ALA A 77 -8.64 3.06 -13.52
C ALA A 77 -7.59 3.20 -12.40
N GLU A 78 -6.33 2.92 -12.73
CA GLU A 78 -5.19 2.95 -11.81
C GLU A 78 -4.93 4.36 -11.30
N ASP A 79 -5.00 5.39 -12.17
CA ASP A 79 -4.82 6.79 -11.77
C ASP A 79 -5.97 7.27 -10.88
N TYR A 80 -7.21 6.91 -11.21
CA TYR A 80 -8.37 7.20 -10.36
C TYR A 80 -8.23 6.54 -8.98
N LEU A 81 -7.84 5.27 -8.93
CA LEU A 81 -7.66 4.53 -7.68
C LEU A 81 -6.54 5.13 -6.84
N ARG A 82 -5.39 5.45 -7.47
CA ARG A 82 -4.27 6.12 -6.80
C ARG A 82 -4.70 7.48 -6.23
N GLN A 83 -5.36 8.31 -7.05
CA GLN A 83 -5.86 9.62 -6.62
C GLN A 83 -6.83 9.48 -5.45
N SER A 84 -7.78 8.53 -5.52
CA SER A 84 -8.75 8.31 -4.45
C SER A 84 -8.09 7.96 -3.11
N ILE A 85 -6.93 7.29 -3.12
CA ILE A 85 -6.18 6.92 -1.91
C ILE A 85 -5.32 8.10 -1.40
N THR A 86 -4.66 8.84 -2.29
CA THR A 86 -3.72 9.91 -1.92
C THR A 86 -4.41 11.25 -1.68
N ASP A 87 -5.48 11.52 -2.41
CA ASP A 87 -6.32 12.71 -2.32
C ASP A 87 -7.82 12.33 -2.45
N PRO A 88 -8.43 11.81 -1.38
CA PRO A 88 -9.81 11.33 -1.43
C PRO A 88 -10.84 12.45 -1.66
N ALA A 89 -10.44 13.72 -1.54
CA ALA A 89 -11.30 14.87 -1.79
C ALA A 89 -11.43 15.18 -3.29
N ALA A 90 -10.48 14.74 -4.12
CA ALA A 90 -10.40 15.10 -5.53
C ALA A 90 -11.62 14.65 -6.33
N TYR A 91 -12.22 13.52 -5.93
CA TYR A 91 -13.45 13.02 -6.52
C TYR A 91 -14.31 12.30 -5.46
N LEU A 92 -15.49 12.86 -5.19
CA LEU A 92 -16.48 12.22 -4.32
C LEU A 92 -17.49 11.45 -5.17
N VAL A 93 -17.64 10.15 -4.89
CA VAL A 93 -18.64 9.32 -5.57
C VAL A 93 -20.04 9.82 -5.19
N PRO A 94 -20.93 10.11 -6.17
CA PRO A 94 -22.30 10.55 -5.88
C PRO A 94 -23.02 9.60 -4.93
N GLY A 95 -23.66 10.16 -3.91
CA GLY A 95 -24.39 9.41 -2.88
C GLY A 95 -23.56 8.98 -1.67
N TYR A 96 -22.25 9.27 -1.63
CA TYR A 96 -21.38 8.97 -0.48
C TYR A 96 -20.86 10.26 0.18
N PRO A 97 -20.71 10.27 1.52
CA PRO A 97 -20.15 11.41 2.24
C PRO A 97 -18.63 11.53 2.01
N ASP A 98 -18.10 12.73 2.22
CA ASP A 98 -16.65 12.93 2.32
C ASP A 98 -16.13 12.39 3.66
N SER A 99 -15.89 11.07 3.72
CA SER A 99 -15.51 10.36 4.95
C SER A 99 -14.25 9.51 4.84
N MET A 100 -13.66 9.41 3.64
CA MET A 100 -12.42 8.66 3.46
C MET A 100 -11.25 9.41 4.14
N PRO A 101 -10.53 8.77 5.09
CA PRO A 101 -9.46 9.44 5.85
C PRO A 101 -8.37 10.01 4.95
N ARG A 102 -7.93 11.23 5.28
CA ARG A 102 -6.81 11.87 4.58
C ARG A 102 -5.48 11.28 5.06
N GLY A 103 -4.54 11.13 4.13
CA GLY A 103 -3.19 10.69 4.44
C GLY A 103 -3.05 9.18 4.74
N LEU A 104 -3.98 8.34 4.26
CA LEU A 104 -3.87 6.87 4.31
C LEU A 104 -2.58 6.36 3.66
N ALA A 105 -2.10 7.05 2.62
CA ALA A 105 -0.86 6.70 1.92
C ALA A 105 0.41 7.30 2.53
N ARG A 106 0.34 8.10 3.60
CA ARG A 106 1.53 8.80 4.14
C ARG A 106 2.63 7.86 4.58
N ASP A 107 2.23 6.75 5.19
CA ASP A 107 3.16 5.77 5.76
C ASP A 107 3.34 4.53 4.85
N LEU A 108 2.74 4.55 3.65
CA LEU A 108 2.93 3.48 2.67
C LEU A 108 4.20 3.71 1.86
N SER A 109 4.96 2.65 1.61
CA SER A 109 5.98 2.68 0.57
C SER A 109 5.34 2.90 -0.81
N PRO A 110 6.07 3.45 -1.78
CA PRO A 110 5.60 3.53 -3.16
C PRO A 110 5.16 2.17 -3.72
N GLU A 111 5.86 1.10 -3.34
CA GLU A 111 5.58 -0.28 -3.73
C GLU A 111 4.27 -0.78 -3.13
N ASP A 112 3.99 -0.47 -1.87
CA ASP A 112 2.74 -0.87 -1.19
C ASP A 112 1.53 -0.12 -1.74
N LEU A 113 1.69 1.16 -2.04
CA LEU A 113 0.64 1.92 -2.72
C LEU A 113 0.38 1.36 -4.13
N ALA A 114 1.43 1.04 -4.89
CA ALA A 114 1.29 0.44 -6.21
C ALA A 114 0.63 -0.94 -6.14
N ALA A 115 1.01 -1.77 -5.16
CA ALA A 115 0.39 -3.07 -4.90
C ALA A 115 -1.09 -2.93 -4.53
N LEU A 116 -1.45 -1.99 -3.65
CA LEU A 116 -2.84 -1.71 -3.27
C LEU A 116 -3.68 -1.30 -4.49
N VAL A 117 -3.15 -0.39 -5.33
CA VAL A 117 -3.82 0.01 -6.58
C VAL A 117 -3.99 -1.19 -7.51
N ALA A 118 -2.97 -2.03 -7.68
CA ALA A 118 -3.04 -3.22 -8.52
C ALA A 118 -4.09 -4.23 -8.00
N TYR A 119 -4.16 -4.44 -6.68
CA TYR A 119 -5.20 -5.26 -6.07
C TYR A 119 -6.60 -4.72 -6.37
N LEU A 120 -6.84 -3.43 -6.14
CA LEU A 120 -8.14 -2.80 -6.40
C LEU A 120 -8.54 -2.83 -7.89
N ALA A 121 -7.58 -2.58 -8.78
CA ALA A 121 -7.79 -2.66 -10.23
C ALA A 121 -8.14 -4.09 -10.71
N SER A 122 -7.73 -5.11 -9.96
CA SER A 122 -8.04 -6.52 -10.26
C SER A 122 -9.49 -6.93 -9.92
N LEU A 123 -10.20 -6.15 -9.10
CA LEU A 123 -11.57 -6.45 -8.64
C LEU A 123 -12.60 -6.11 -9.74
N ARG A 124 -13.26 -7.14 -10.29
CA ARG A 124 -14.13 -7.07 -11.48
C ARG A 124 -15.40 -7.90 -11.32
#